data_AF-A0A5N5WA11-F1
#
_entry.id   AF-A0A5N5WA11-F1
#
_cell.length_a   1.000
_cell.length_b   1.000
_cell.length_c   1.000
_cell.angle_alpha   90.00
_cell.angle_beta   90.00
_cell.angle_gamma   90.00
#
_symmetry.space_group_name_H-M   'P 1'
#
loop_
_entity.id
_entity.type
_entity.pdbx_description
1 polymer ?
#
loop_
_entity_poly.entity_id
_entity_poly.type
_entity_poly.pdbx_seq_one_letter_code
_entity_poly.pdbx_strand_id
1 'polypeptide(L)'
;MQRIHGVSALTRAAVRRLEDERLERDAVAEALSRFAWVFRQPGRYVNASEVWEPGLEVEDARDTLEEAMRHLPRGARHDLGRLVRRIDAEFERRTLPNPGRMSEWTAGRWWWWRIRER
;
A
#
# COMPACT_ATOMS: atom_id res chain seq x y z
N MET A 1 -1.28 -3.57 -18.56
CA MET A 1 -1.01 -2.45 -17.65
C MET A 1 -2.31 -1.87 -17.13
N GLN A 2 -2.62 -2.11 -15.86
CA GLN A 2 -3.77 -1.50 -15.20
C GLN A 2 -3.53 0.00 -15.03
N ARG A 3 -4.59 0.80 -15.16
CA ARG A 3 -4.47 2.26 -15.10
C ARG A 3 -4.50 2.74 -13.65
N ILE A 4 -3.44 3.40 -13.22
CA ILE A 4 -3.43 4.11 -11.93
C ILE A 4 -4.30 5.37 -12.06
N HIS A 5 -5.38 5.44 -11.27
CA HIS A 5 -6.28 6.58 -11.20
C HIS A 5 -5.80 7.61 -10.16
N GLY A 6 -6.16 8.88 -10.34
CA GLY A 6 -5.88 9.93 -9.35
C GLY A 6 -4.45 10.47 -9.34
N VAL A 7 -3.61 10.10 -10.32
CA VAL A 7 -2.28 10.68 -10.57
C VAL A 7 -2.15 11.20 -11.99
N SER A 8 -1.19 12.09 -12.21
CA SER A 8 -0.88 12.68 -13.52
C SER A 8 -0.40 11.64 -14.54
N ALA A 9 -0.44 12.00 -15.83
CA ALA A 9 0.14 11.17 -16.89
C ALA A 9 1.66 10.97 -16.72
N LEU A 10 2.37 12.00 -16.25
CA LEU A 10 3.80 11.93 -15.95
C LEU A 10 4.10 10.94 -14.83
N THR A 11 3.30 10.94 -13.77
CA THR A 11 3.43 9.97 -12.68
C THR A 11 3.20 8.54 -13.18
N ARG A 12 2.19 8.31 -14.04
CA ARG A 12 1.97 6.99 -14.64
C ARG A 12 3.16 6.52 -15.49
N ALA A 13 3.75 7.41 -16.28
CA ALA A 13 4.94 7.08 -17.06
C ALA A 13 6.15 6.76 -16.17
N ALA A 14 6.36 7.54 -15.10
CA ALA A 14 7.43 7.30 -14.14
C ALA A 14 7.24 5.97 -13.37
N VAL A 15 6.01 5.64 -12.99
CA VAL A 15 5.69 4.36 -12.36
C VAL A 15 5.95 3.20 -13.33
N ARG A 16 5.47 3.30 -14.58
CA ARG A 16 5.73 2.26 -15.59
C ARG A 16 7.22 2.01 -15.77
N ARG A 17 8.02 3.08 -15.86
CA ARG A 17 9.48 2.97 -15.97
C ARG A 17 10.08 2.28 -14.75
N LEU A 18 9.63 2.64 -13.55
CA LEU A 18 10.09 2.00 -12.32
C LEU A 18 9.73 0.51 -12.28
N GLU A 19 8.52 0.15 -12.70
CA GLU A 19 8.09 -1.24 -12.81
C GLU A 19 8.96 -2.01 -13.81
N ASP A 20 9.19 -1.49 -15.02
CA ASP A 20 10.06 -2.16 -15.99
C ASP A 20 11.53 -2.30 -15.50
N GLU A 21 11.98 -1.48 -14.55
CA GLU A 21 13.37 -1.48 -14.04
C GLU A 21 13.56 -2.28 -12.73
N ARG A 22 12.55 -2.33 -11.84
CA ARG A 22 12.74 -2.72 -10.42
C ARG A 22 11.60 -3.46 -9.74
N LEU A 23 10.38 -3.35 -10.24
CA LEU A 23 9.21 -3.99 -9.62
C LEU A 23 8.60 -4.99 -10.60
N GLU A 24 7.64 -5.78 -10.13
CA GLU A 24 6.83 -6.54 -11.07
C GLU A 24 5.97 -5.60 -11.92
N ARG A 25 5.65 -6.04 -13.14
CA ARG A 25 4.73 -5.31 -14.00
C ARG A 25 3.39 -5.14 -13.29
N ASP A 26 2.83 -3.92 -13.31
CA ASP A 26 1.56 -3.59 -12.67
C ASP A 26 1.56 -3.61 -11.13
N ALA A 27 2.70 -3.81 -10.47
CA ALA A 27 2.80 -3.91 -9.02
C ALA A 27 2.16 -2.72 -8.27
N VAL A 28 2.34 -1.48 -8.76
CA VAL A 28 1.75 -0.30 -8.10
C VAL A 28 0.24 -0.25 -8.30
N ALA A 29 -0.25 -0.58 -9.49
CA ALA A 29 -1.68 -0.60 -9.77
C ALA A 29 -2.40 -1.71 -9.00
N GLU A 30 -1.77 -2.88 -8.86
CA GLU A 30 -2.27 -4.00 -8.09
C GLU A 30 -2.32 -3.67 -6.59
N ALA A 31 -1.24 -3.10 -6.04
CA ALA A 31 -1.21 -2.66 -4.65
C ALA A 31 -2.34 -1.66 -4.32
N LEU A 32 -2.57 -0.67 -5.19
CA LEU A 32 -3.68 0.28 -5.03
C LEU A 32 -5.05 -0.41 -5.13
N SER A 33 -5.18 -1.41 -6.00
CA SER A 33 -6.43 -2.17 -6.17
C SER A 33 -6.75 -3.04 -4.96
N ARG A 34 -5.74 -3.61 -4.28
CA ARG A 34 -5.90 -4.34 -3.02
C ARG A 34 -6.48 -3.45 -1.94
N PHE A 35 -5.94 -2.24 -1.75
CA PHE A 35 -6.54 -1.26 -0.83
C PHE A 35 -7.97 -0.87 -1.20
N ALA A 36 -8.24 -0.62 -2.48
CA ALA A 36 -9.59 -0.31 -2.93
C ALA A 36 -10.57 -1.47 -2.67
N TRP A 37 -10.12 -2.72 -2.81
CA TRP A 37 -10.93 -3.89 -2.49
C TRP A 37 -11.19 -4.01 -0.99
N VAL A 38 -10.16 -3.92 -0.16
CA VAL A 38 -10.28 -3.96 1.31
C VAL A 38 -11.20 -2.87 1.83
N PHE A 39 -11.05 -1.63 1.35
CA PHE A 39 -11.88 -0.52 1.83
C PHE A 39 -13.34 -0.59 1.39
N ARG A 40 -13.68 -1.44 0.41
CA ARG A 40 -15.08 -1.74 0.06
C ARG A 40 -15.71 -2.78 0.97
N GLN A 41 -14.92 -3.58 1.68
CA GLN A 41 -15.49 -4.59 2.59
C GLN A 41 -16.26 -3.89 3.72
N PRO A 42 -17.44 -4.39 4.11
CA PRO A 42 -18.20 -3.85 5.23
C PRO A 42 -17.46 -4.08 6.56
N GLY A 43 -17.91 -3.43 7.62
CA GLY A 43 -17.34 -3.58 8.97
C GLY A 43 -16.34 -2.49 9.34
N ARG A 44 -16.22 -2.21 10.64
CA ARG A 44 -15.38 -1.12 11.16
C ARG A 44 -13.89 -1.44 11.02
N TYR A 45 -13.50 -2.69 11.26
CA TYR A 45 -12.12 -3.14 11.21
C TYR A 45 -11.93 -4.07 10.01
N VAL A 46 -10.81 -3.91 9.32
CA VAL A 46 -10.33 -4.87 8.31
C VAL A 46 -9.81 -6.08 9.07
N ASN A 47 -10.32 -7.27 8.74
CA ASN A 47 -9.84 -8.52 9.30
C ASN A 47 -8.55 -8.93 8.58
N ALA A 48 -7.43 -9.06 9.30
CA ALA A 48 -6.15 -9.56 8.73
C ALA A 48 -6.30 -10.95 8.14
N SER A 49 -7.15 -11.77 8.75
CA SER A 49 -7.24 -13.20 8.46
C SER A 49 -7.96 -13.51 7.14
N GLU A 50 -8.75 -12.59 6.58
CA GLU A 50 -9.43 -12.80 5.28
C GLU A 50 -8.50 -12.58 4.07
N VAL A 51 -7.27 -12.10 4.29
CA VAL A 51 -6.28 -11.82 3.24
C VAL A 51 -4.94 -12.53 3.56
N TRP A 52 -4.96 -13.65 4.28
CA TRP A 52 -3.74 -14.35 4.67
C TRP A 52 -3.29 -15.35 3.60
N GLU A 53 -2.85 -14.81 2.46
CA GLU A 53 -2.10 -15.52 1.45
C GLU A 53 -0.75 -14.78 1.26
N PRO A 54 0.40 -15.42 1.55
CA PRO A 54 1.72 -14.79 1.43
C PRO A 54 1.94 -14.11 0.07
N GLY A 55 2.22 -12.81 0.08
CA GLY A 55 2.40 -11.97 -1.11
C GLY A 55 1.15 -11.20 -1.54
N LEU A 56 -0.01 -11.49 -0.95
CA LEU A 56 -1.29 -10.83 -1.24
C LEU A 56 -1.81 -9.99 -0.06
N GLU A 57 -1.08 -9.98 1.06
CA GLU A 57 -1.41 -9.18 2.23
C GLU A 57 -1.50 -7.68 1.90
N VAL A 58 -2.37 -7.00 2.64
CA VAL A 58 -2.55 -5.54 2.53
C VAL A 58 -1.27 -4.80 2.94
N GLU A 59 -0.53 -5.38 3.88
CA GLU A 59 0.76 -4.94 4.33
C GLU A 59 1.83 -5.02 3.23
N ASP A 60 1.86 -6.12 2.46
CA ASP A 60 2.76 -6.28 1.31
C ASP A 60 2.42 -5.27 0.20
N ALA A 61 1.13 -5.01 -0.02
CA ALA A 61 0.71 -3.92 -0.90
C ALA A 61 1.25 -2.57 -0.42
N ARG A 62 1.30 -2.33 0.90
CA ARG A 62 1.86 -1.08 1.44
C ARG A 62 3.37 -0.99 1.31
N ASP A 63 4.07 -2.12 1.46
CA ASP A 63 5.52 -2.22 1.25
C ASP A 63 5.88 -1.94 -0.22
N THR A 64 5.08 -2.46 -1.15
CA THR A 64 5.20 -2.19 -2.59
C THR A 64 5.07 -0.68 -2.89
N LEU A 65 4.10 -0.01 -2.28
CA LEU A 65 3.92 1.44 -2.42
C LEU A 65 5.06 2.23 -1.76
N GLU A 66 5.60 1.76 -0.63
CA GLU A 66 6.75 2.36 0.02
C GLU A 66 7.99 2.30 -0.88
N GLU A 67 8.27 1.13 -1.43
CA GLU A 67 9.40 0.89 -2.32
C GLU A 67 9.28 1.73 -3.61
N ALA A 68 8.07 1.80 -4.18
CA ALA A 68 7.80 2.67 -5.30
C ALA A 68 8.13 4.14 -4.97
N MET A 69 7.67 4.64 -3.83
CA MET A 69 7.95 6.02 -3.42
C MET A 69 9.44 6.31 -3.20
N ARG A 70 10.24 5.34 -2.73
CA ARG A 70 11.70 5.52 -2.55
C ARG A 70 12.42 5.79 -3.86
N HIS A 71 11.96 5.21 -4.95
CA HIS A 71 12.63 5.26 -6.25
C HIS A 71 12.01 6.21 -7.27
N LEU A 72 10.78 6.66 -7.04
CA LEU A 72 10.15 7.64 -7.92
C LEU A 72 10.86 9.01 -7.88
N PRO A 73 10.95 9.71 -9.02
CA PRO A 73 11.35 11.13 -9.08
C PRO A 73 10.46 12.00 -8.21
N ARG A 74 10.99 13.12 -7.69
CA ARG A 74 10.31 13.98 -6.69
C ARG A 74 8.87 14.34 -7.05
N GLY A 75 8.59 14.71 -8.29
CA GLY A 75 7.24 15.07 -8.73
C GLY A 75 6.25 13.89 -8.69
N ALA A 76 6.66 12.74 -9.24
CA ALA A 76 5.87 11.52 -9.23
C ALA A 76 5.67 10.96 -7.83
N ARG A 77 6.71 11.04 -6.99
CA ARG A 77 6.66 10.67 -5.56
C ARG A 77 5.65 11.51 -4.80
N HIS A 78 5.62 12.82 -5.00
CA HIS A 78 4.65 13.69 -4.35
C HIS A 78 3.22 13.40 -4.81
N ASP A 79 3.02 13.12 -6.10
CA ASP A 79 1.71 12.80 -6.66
C ASP A 79 1.16 11.48 -6.13
N LEU A 80 1.95 10.39 -6.23
CA LEU A 80 1.59 9.09 -5.67
C LEU A 80 1.44 9.17 -4.13
N GLY A 81 2.32 9.93 -3.46
CA GLY A 81 2.28 10.12 -2.02
C GLY A 81 0.98 10.73 -1.50
N ARG A 82 0.27 11.53 -2.31
CA ARG A 82 -1.07 12.00 -1.93
C ARG A 82 -2.10 10.89 -1.85
N LEU A 83 -2.01 9.90 -2.75
CA LEU A 83 -2.88 8.71 -2.70
C LEU A 83 -2.51 7.83 -1.52
N VAL A 84 -1.21 7.56 -1.34
CA VAL A 84 -0.71 6.75 -0.22
C VAL A 84 -1.12 7.35 1.12
N ARG A 85 -1.04 8.67 1.29
CA ARG A 85 -1.49 9.34 2.53
C ARG A 85 -2.98 9.15 2.81
N ARG A 86 -3.84 9.11 1.79
CA ARG A 86 -5.28 8.84 1.95
C ARG A 86 -5.51 7.38 2.32
N ILE A 87 -4.76 6.47 1.71
CA ILE A 87 -4.76 5.05 2.04
C ILE A 87 -4.33 4.86 3.49
N ASP A 88 -3.22 5.45 3.90
CA ASP A 88 -2.68 5.35 5.26
C ASP A 88 -3.69 5.83 6.31
N ALA A 89 -4.36 6.96 6.07
CA ALA A 89 -5.39 7.49 6.97
C ALA A 89 -6.60 6.55 7.08
N GLU A 90 -7.06 6.00 5.96
CA GLU A 90 -8.17 5.05 5.96
C GLU A 90 -7.79 3.72 6.62
N PHE A 91 -6.58 3.26 6.35
CA PHE A 91 -6.06 2.02 6.89
C PHE A 91 -5.90 2.12 8.41
N GLU A 92 -5.34 3.23 8.90
CA GLU A 92 -5.29 3.57 10.31
C GLU A 92 -6.68 3.58 10.94
N ARG A 93 -7.67 4.20 10.29
CA ARG A 93 -9.05 4.23 10.80
C ARG A 93 -9.69 2.86 10.89
N ARG A 94 -9.36 1.96 9.96
CA ARG A 94 -9.96 0.63 9.83
C ARG A 94 -9.10 -0.49 10.42
N THR A 95 -8.08 -0.18 11.21
CA THR A 95 -7.26 -1.18 11.91
C THR A 95 -7.17 -0.85 13.39
N LEU A 96 -6.68 -1.79 14.20
CA LEU A 96 -6.68 -1.61 15.65
C LEU A 96 -5.69 -0.52 16.07
N PRO A 97 -6.06 0.35 17.02
CA PRO A 97 -5.23 1.49 17.41
C PRO A 97 -3.93 1.06 18.10
N ASN A 98 -3.90 -0.13 18.71
CA ASN A 98 -2.76 -0.67 19.42
C ASN A 98 -2.00 -1.67 18.53
N PRO A 99 -0.84 -1.29 17.97
CA PRO A 99 0.01 -2.22 17.28
C PRO A 99 0.48 -3.30 18.26
N GLY A 100 0.39 -4.57 17.90
CA GLY A 100 0.97 -5.66 18.70
C GLY A 100 2.47 -5.49 18.94
N ARG A 101 3.11 -6.48 19.57
CA ARG A 101 4.55 -6.40 19.92
C ARG A 101 5.42 -6.21 18.67
N MET A 102 6.11 -5.08 18.57
CA MET A 102 6.99 -4.77 17.44
C MET A 102 8.25 -5.66 17.46
N SER A 103 8.58 -6.27 16.32
CA SER A 103 9.84 -6.93 16.02
C SER A 103 10.75 -5.96 15.26
N GLU A 104 12.06 -6.19 15.32
CA GLU A 104 13.04 -5.34 14.63
C GLU A 104 12.85 -5.35 13.11
N TRP A 105 12.38 -6.46 12.53
CA TRP A 105 12.17 -6.60 11.09
C TRP A 105 11.13 -5.63 10.52
N THR A 106 10.11 -5.26 11.32
CA THR A 106 9.01 -4.37 10.93
C THR A 106 9.05 -3.03 11.66
N ALA A 107 10.22 -2.68 12.22
CA ALA A 107 10.47 -1.36 12.79
C ALA A 107 10.26 -0.27 11.72
N GLY A 108 9.42 0.73 12.02
CA GLY A 108 9.05 1.79 11.09
C GLY A 108 7.91 1.44 10.12
N ARG A 109 7.49 0.17 10.03
CA ARG A 109 6.37 -0.28 9.18
C ARG A 109 5.11 -0.48 10.01
N TRP A 110 4.53 0.62 10.49
CA TRP A 110 3.41 0.60 11.45
C TRP A 110 2.20 -0.24 10.98
N TRP A 111 1.99 -0.34 9.66
CA TRP A 111 0.88 -1.11 9.06
C TRP A 111 0.92 -2.61 9.37
N TRP A 112 2.10 -3.19 9.61
CA TRP A 112 2.27 -4.61 9.95
C TRP A 112 1.78 -5.02 11.34
N TRP A 113 1.42 -4.04 12.16
CA TRP A 113 1.14 -4.27 13.57
C TRP A 113 -0.33 -4.06 13.94
N ARG A 114 -1.12 -3.39 13.10
CA ARG A 114 -2.48 -2.96 13.45
C ARG A 114 -3.58 -3.92 13.03
N ILE A 115 -3.30 -4.87 12.14
CA ILE A 115 -4.33 -5.82 11.66
C ILE A 115 -4.30 -7.15 12.43
N ARG A 116 -3.21 -7.44 13.14
CA ARG A 116 -3.09 -8.68 13.91
C ARG A 116 -3.89 -8.54 15.20
N GLU A 117 -5.06 -9.19 15.24
CA GLU A 117 -5.73 -9.47 16.51
C GLU A 117 -4.77 -10.23 17.44
N ARG A 118 -5.01 -10.02 18.73
CA ARG A 118 -4.14 -10.49 19.82
C ARG A 118 -4.32 -11.97 20.09
#